data_AF-A0A0N0ASW5-F1
#
_entry.id   AF-A0A0N0ASW5-F1
#
_cell.length_a   1.000
_cell.length_b   1.000
_cell.length_c   1.000
_cell.angle_alpha   90.00
_cell.angle_beta   90.00
_cell.angle_gamma   90.00
#
_symmetry.space_group_name_H-M   'P 1'
#
loop_
_entity.id
_entity.type
_entity.pdbx_description
1 polymer ?
#
loop_
_entity_poly.entity_id
_entity_poly.type
_entity_poly.pdbx_seq_one_letter_code
_entity_poly.pdbx_strand_id
1 'polypeptide(L)' 'MDGAFASYLPGRRVLGVRVGARVEVAVVLRTGRPVREVVAELRARVTRVAGAAPVDVVVADLEWESW' A
#
# COMPACT_ATOMS: atom_id res chain seq x y z
N MET A 1 -4.67 10.32 12.95
CA MET A 1 -3.81 10.10 11.77
C MET A 1 -4.53 10.77 10.64
N ASP A 2 -4.17 12.01 10.32
CA ASP A 2 -5.02 12.86 9.48
C ASP A 2 -4.57 12.84 8.00
N GLY A 3 -3.67 11.90 7.66
CA GLY A 3 -3.08 11.74 6.34
C GLY A 3 -3.84 10.74 5.48
N ALA A 4 -4.70 11.22 4.59
CA ALA A 4 -5.34 10.38 3.59
C ALA A 4 -4.29 9.84 2.59
N PHE A 5 -4.08 8.52 2.56
CA PHE A 5 -3.38 7.86 1.45
C PHE A 5 -4.33 7.85 0.25
N ALA A 6 -4.32 8.90 -0.56
CA ALA A 6 -5.13 8.97 -1.76
C ALA A 6 -4.38 9.66 -2.91
N SER A 7 -4.53 9.10 -4.10
CA SER A 7 -4.04 9.68 -5.34
C SER A 7 -5.23 10.10 -6.19
N TYR A 8 -5.22 11.35 -6.62
CA TYR A 8 -6.24 11.90 -7.51
C TYR A 8 -5.72 11.81 -8.94
N LEU A 9 -6.40 11.00 -9.75
CA LEU A 9 -6.15 10.86 -11.18
C LEU A 9 -7.32 11.50 -11.95
N PRO A 10 -7.15 11.83 -13.23
CA PRO A 10 -8.26 12.33 -14.05
C PRO A 10 -9.47 11.39 -13.95
N GLY A 11 -10.58 11.89 -13.40
CA GLY A 11 -11.84 11.16 -13.25
C GLY A 11 -11.91 10.12 -12.13
N ARG A 12 -10.85 9.89 -11.33
CA ARG A 12 -10.93 8.93 -10.22
C ARG A 12 -10.00 9.20 -9.05
N ARG A 13 -10.42 8.76 -7.86
CA ARG A 13 -9.59 8.73 -6.65
C ARG A 13 -9.17 7.29 -6.36
N VAL A 14 -7.87 7.08 -6.17
CA VAL A 14 -7.31 5.81 -5.72
C VAL A 14 -7.02 5.92 -4.24
N LEU A 15 -7.78 5.21 -3.41
CA LEU A 15 -7.54 5.11 -1.98
C LEU A 15 -6.36 4.18 -1.70
N GLY A 16 -5.68 4.40 -0.58
CA GLY A 16 -4.54 3.61 -0.13
C GLY A 16 -3.24 3.88 -0.90
N VAL A 17 -3.20 4.77 -1.90
CA VAL A 17 -1.98 5.03 -2.68
C VAL A 17 -1.70 6.52 -2.75
N ARG A 18 -0.47 6.93 -2.49
CA ARG A 18 0.01 8.31 -2.71
C ARG A 18 1.26 8.27 -3.60
N VAL A 19 1.23 9.02 -4.70
CA VAL A 19 2.35 9.12 -5.66
C VAL A 19 2.98 10.52 -5.58
N GLY A 20 4.30 10.58 -5.43
CA GLY A 20 5.10 11.80 -5.41
C GLY A 20 6.59 11.45 -5.49
N ALA A 21 7.45 12.13 -4.71
CA ALA A 21 8.87 11.77 -4.58
C ALA A 21 9.09 10.33 -4.07
N ARG A 22 8.08 9.75 -3.43
CA ARG A 22 7.96 8.34 -3.08
C ARG A 22 6.56 7.83 -3.42
N VAL A 23 6.45 6.53 -3.61
CA VAL A 23 5.17 5.83 -3.72
C VAL A 23 4.85 5.24 -2.35
N GLU A 24 3.76 5.68 -1.75
CA GLU A 24 3.27 5.13 -0.49
C GLU A 24 2.01 4.31 -0.74
N VAL A 25 1.97 3.12 -0.14
CA VAL A 25 0.86 2.18 -0.26
C VAL A 25 0.39 1.77 1.13
N ALA A 26 -0.83 2.14 1.50
CA ALA A 26 -1.53 1.70 2.69
C ALA A 26 -2.46 0.52 2.36
N VAL A 27 -2.31 -0.59 3.06
CA VAL A 27 -3.06 -1.84 2.84
C VAL A 27 -3.67 -2.37 4.12
N VAL A 28 -4.81 -3.03 3.98
CA VAL A 28 -5.33 -3.96 4.97
C VAL A 28 -4.87 -5.36 4.56
N LEU A 29 -4.30 -6.12 5.49
CA LEU A 29 -3.82 -7.47 5.19
C LEU A 29 -4.74 -8.52 5.80
N ARG A 30 -5.03 -9.57 5.04
CA ARG A 30 -5.58 -10.81 5.60
C ARG A 30 -4.56 -11.46 6.51
N THR A 31 -5.05 -11.94 7.65
CA THR A 31 -4.27 -12.82 8.52
C THR A 31 -4.02 -14.18 7.85
N GLY A 32 -3.00 -14.91 8.31
CA GLY A 32 -2.61 -16.23 7.77
C GLY A 32 -1.22 -16.30 7.14
N ARG A 33 -0.55 -15.16 6.94
CA ARG A 33 0.87 -15.09 6.56
C ARG A 33 1.61 -14.05 7.42
N PRO A 34 2.94 -14.22 7.63
CA PRO A 34 3.72 -13.21 8.36
C PRO A 34 3.71 -11.86 7.65
N VAL A 35 3.37 -10.79 8.38
CA VAL A 35 3.28 -9.43 7.84
C VAL A 35 4.55 -9.01 7.10
N ARG A 36 5.73 -9.36 7.64
CA ARG A 36 7.03 -9.02 7.02
C ARG A 36 7.18 -9.62 5.61
N GLU A 37 6.73 -10.85 5.40
CA GLU A 37 6.82 -11.51 4.10
C GLU A 37 5.88 -10.87 3.09
N VAL A 38 4.63 -10.62 3.49
CA VAL A 38 3.63 -9.98 2.62
C VAL A 38 4.05 -8.56 2.25
N VAL A 39 4.59 -7.79 3.21
CA VAL A 39 5.10 -6.44 2.97
C VAL A 39 6.30 -6.46 2.03
N ALA A 40 7.25 -7.38 2.20
CA ALA A 40 8.41 -7.49 1.32
C ALA A 40 7.98 -7.85 -0.12
N GLU A 41 7.05 -8.80 -0.26
CA GLU A 41 6.48 -9.20 -1.54
C GLU A 41 5.74 -8.04 -2.22
N LEU A 42 4.90 -7.33 -1.47
CA LEU A 42 4.16 -6.17 -1.97
C LEU A 42 5.11 -5.05 -2.39
N ARG A 43 6.11 -4.73 -1.56
CA ARG A 43 7.14 -3.73 -1.88
C ARG A 43 7.86 -4.09 -3.18
N ALA A 44 8.32 -5.33 -3.34
CA ALA A 44 8.98 -5.77 -4.57
C ALA A 44 8.09 -5.66 -5.81
N ARG A 45 6.80 -6.00 -5.68
CA ARG A 45 5.82 -5.86 -6.77
C ARG A 45 5.59 -4.41 -7.16
N VAL A 46 5.39 -3.53 -6.17
CA VAL A 46 5.15 -2.10 -6.40
C VAL A 46 6.40 -1.40 -6.93
N THR A 47 7.60 -1.76 -6.46
CA THR A 47 8.87 -1.20 -6.98
C THR A 47 9.01 -1.41 -8.49
N ARG A 48 8.59 -2.57 -9.02
CA ARG A 48 8.60 -2.82 -10.48
C ARG A 48 7.70 -1.85 -11.26
N VAL A 49 6.66 -1.30 -10.63
CA VAL A 49 5.75 -0.32 -11.24
C VAL A 49 6.20 1.12 -10.97
N ALA A 50 6.75 1.39 -9.79
CA ALA A 50 7.17 2.72 -9.34
C ALA A 50 8.46 3.24 -10.00
N GLY A 51 9.20 2.38 -10.71
CA GLY A 51 10.47 2.73 -11.33
C GLY A 51 11.52 3.11 -10.28
N ALA A 52 12.11 4.30 -10.42
CA ALA A 52 13.15 4.78 -9.51
C ALA A 52 12.61 5.35 -8.18
N ALA A 53 11.29 5.55 -8.06
CA ALA A 53 10.71 6.13 -6.85
C ALA A 53 10.78 5.12 -5.68
N PRO A 54 11.28 5.53 -4.50
CA PRO A 54 11.24 4.70 -3.30
C PRO A 54 9.80 4.30 -2.96
N VAL A 55 9.60 3.06 -2.51
CA VAL A 55 8.29 2.51 -2.14
C VAL A 55 8.22 2.33 -0.64
N ASP A 56 7.19 2.88 -0.01
CA ASP A 56 6.85 2.64 1.39
C ASP A 56 5.49 1.94 1.50
N VAL A 57 5.44 0.91 2.33
CA VAL A 57 4.24 0.11 2.57
C VAL A 57 3.83 0.30 4.02
N VAL A 58 2.57 0.70 4.22
CA VAL A 58 1.93 0.86 5.52
C VAL A 58 0.85 -0.19 5.65
N VAL A 59 0.93 -1.01 6.70
CA VAL A 59 -0.18 -1.89 7.07
C VAL A 59 -1.13 -1.05 7.93
N ALA A 60 -2.24 -0.64 7.34
CA ALA A 60 -3.22 0.24 7.97
C ALA A 60 -4.15 -0.53 8.91
N ASP A 61 -4.42 -1.80 8.59
CA ASP A 61 -5.23 -2.69 9.43
C ASP A 61 -4.95 -4.17 9.09
N LEU A 62 -5.48 -5.07 9.92
CA LEU A 62 -5.51 -6.51 9.68
C LEU A 62 -6.96 -6.97 9.64
N GLU A 63 -7.33 -7.70 8.60
CA GLU A 63 -8.64 -8.36 8.52
C GLU A 63 -8.52 -9.83 8.96
N TRP A 64 -9.38 -10.21 9.91
CA TRP A 64 -9.66 -11.60 10.23
C TRP A 64 -10.78 -12.08 9.32
N GLU A 65 -10.68 -13.34 8.89
CA GLU A 65 -11.78 -13.97 8.19
C GLU A 65 -12.99 -13.99 9.12
N SER A 66 -13.99 -13.18 8.77
CA SER A 66 -15.24 -13.06 9.51
C SER A 66 -16.14 -14.17 8.99
N TRP A 67 -16.66 -15.00 9.91
CA TRP A 67 -17.59 -16.09 9.62
C TRP A 67 -18.92 -15.58 9.06
#